data_AF-A0A1M5DC46-F1
#
_entry.id   AF-A0A1M5DC46-F1
#
_cell.length_a   1.000
_cell.length_b   1.000
_cell.length_c   1.000
_cell.angle_alpha   90.00
_cell.angle_beta   90.00
_cell.angle_gamma   90.00
#
_symmetry.space_group_name_H-M   'P 1'
#
loop_
_entity.id
_entity.type
_entity.pdbx_description
1 polymer ?
#
loop_
_entity_poly.entity_id
_entity_poly.type
_entity_poly.pdbx_seq_one_letter_code
_entity_poly.pdbx_strand_id
1 'polypeptide(L)'
;MLKRLLIVLVLAFATVSFAEDGLRIAHVDSKLIFDGYKGTKKAQEEYDRQVAKWEQQGNLLQKELAAIKEKLDKQVLMLSDEKKRELEAEYNKKDMELKTFIDRVYGRKGELISENEKVSGPIIQLIRKAINEIALQEGYDMVVDRATGAVVFWKKENDLTQKVLDYLNNR
;
A
#
# COMPACT_ATOMS: atom_id res chain seq x y z
N MET A 1 -47.67 -42.38 38.23
CA MET A 1 -47.37 -42.17 36.80
C MET A 1 -46.88 -40.76 36.49
N LEU A 2 -47.52 -39.71 37.03
CA LEU A 2 -47.15 -38.30 36.76
C LEU A 2 -45.67 -37.95 37.05
N LYS A 3 -45.10 -38.46 38.15
CA LYS A 3 -43.66 -38.27 38.47
C LYS A 3 -42.71 -38.88 37.43
N ARG A 4 -43.07 -40.03 36.84
CA ARG A 4 -42.26 -40.67 35.80
C ARG A 4 -42.35 -39.90 34.48
N LEU A 5 -43.52 -39.36 34.17
CA LEU A 5 -43.73 -38.50 32.99
C LEU A 5 -42.93 -37.19 33.08
N LEU A 6 -42.90 -36.58 34.28
CA LEU A 6 -42.11 -35.38 34.56
C LEU A 6 -40.60 -35.62 34.43
N ILE A 7 -40.11 -36.78 34.87
CA ILE A 7 -38.69 -37.15 34.73
C ILE A 7 -38.31 -37.32 33.25
N VAL A 8 -39.18 -37.95 32.45
CA VAL A 8 -38.96 -38.10 30.99
C VAL A 8 -38.97 -36.75 30.28
N LEU A 9 -39.86 -35.84 30.66
CA LEU A 9 -39.94 -34.49 30.09
C LEU A 9 -38.69 -33.65 30.42
N VAL A 10 -38.17 -33.75 31.64
CA VAL A 10 -36.94 -33.05 32.06
C VAL A 10 -35.71 -33.63 31.36
N LEU A 11 -35.63 -34.95 31.17
CA LEU A 11 -34.53 -35.55 30.38
C LEU A 11 -34.59 -35.15 28.90
N ALA A 12 -35.79 -34.99 28.32
CA ALA A 12 -35.95 -34.55 26.93
C ALA A 12 -35.55 -33.09 26.71
N PHE A 13 -35.68 -32.23 27.72
CA PHE A 13 -35.19 -30.85 27.66
C PHE A 13 -33.68 -30.74 27.93
N ALA A 14 -33.08 -31.72 28.63
CA ALA A 14 -31.64 -31.72 28.93
C ALA A 14 -30.73 -32.03 27.72
N THR A 15 -31.29 -32.47 26.59
CA THR A 15 -30.53 -32.76 25.35
C THR A 15 -30.54 -31.62 24.33
N VAL A 16 -31.20 -30.49 24.63
CA VAL A 16 -31.12 -29.30 23.76
C VAL A 16 -29.81 -28.58 24.09
N SER A 17 -28.70 -29.08 23.55
CA SER A 17 -27.48 -28.29 23.46
C SER A 17 -27.77 -27.15 22.49
N PHE A 18 -27.92 -25.94 23.02
CA PHE A 18 -27.75 -24.73 22.22
C PHE A 18 -26.30 -24.73 21.76
N ALA A 19 -26.04 -25.24 20.55
CA ALA A 19 -24.77 -24.95 19.90
C ALA A 19 -24.76 -23.44 19.73
N GLU A 20 -23.85 -22.75 20.43
CA GLU A 20 -23.53 -21.37 20.06
C GLU A 20 -23.14 -21.40 18.58
N ASP A 21 -23.75 -20.52 17.77
CA ASP A 21 -23.33 -20.34 16.39
C ASP A 21 -21.83 -20.04 16.42
N GLY A 22 -21.02 -21.02 16.01
CA GLY A 22 -19.57 -20.92 16.11
C GLY A 22 -19.07 -19.70 15.35
N LEU A 23 -17.98 -19.09 15.84
CA LEU A 23 -17.36 -17.90 15.27
C LEU A 23 -17.30 -17.97 13.73
N ARG A 24 -18.02 -17.07 13.07
CA ARG A 24 -18.12 -17.02 11.61
C ARG A 24 -16.97 -16.20 11.04
N ILE A 25 -15.99 -16.89 10.50
CA ILE A 25 -14.79 -16.28 9.92
C ILE A 25 -14.87 -16.29 8.40
N ALA A 26 -14.67 -15.12 7.80
CA ALA A 26 -14.42 -14.94 6.38
C ALA A 26 -12.95 -14.60 6.12
N HIS A 27 -12.56 -14.66 4.85
CA HIS A 27 -11.24 -14.24 4.42
C HIS A 27 -11.28 -13.44 3.12
N VAL A 28 -10.24 -12.62 2.92
CA VAL A 28 -10.03 -11.81 1.72
C VAL A 28 -8.58 -11.87 1.29
N ASP A 29 -8.34 -11.59 0.01
CA ASP A 29 -7.03 -11.18 -0.50
C ASP A 29 -7.04 -9.67 -0.77
N SER A 30 -6.54 -8.86 0.16
CA SER A 30 -6.54 -7.40 -0.02
C SER A 30 -5.66 -6.95 -1.19
N LYS A 31 -4.61 -7.71 -1.53
CA LYS A 31 -3.75 -7.43 -2.69
C LYS A 31 -4.51 -7.63 -3.98
N LEU A 32 -5.21 -8.75 -4.16
CA LEU A 32 -6.04 -8.98 -5.35
C LEU A 32 -7.18 -7.96 -5.48
N ILE A 33 -7.79 -7.56 -4.36
CA ILE A 33 -8.82 -6.50 -4.38
C ILE A 33 -8.20 -5.18 -4.83
N PHE A 34 -7.05 -4.80 -4.25
CA PHE A 34 -6.36 -3.56 -4.60
C PHE A 34 -5.96 -3.56 -6.08
N ASP A 35 -5.32 -4.63 -6.56
CA ASP A 35 -4.87 -4.75 -7.94
C ASP A 35 -6.03 -4.81 -8.95
N GLY A 36 -7.17 -5.41 -8.57
CA GLY A 36 -8.36 -5.55 -9.41
C GLY A 36 -9.29 -4.32 -9.43
N TYR A 37 -9.22 -3.45 -8.41
CA TYR A 37 -10.12 -2.32 -8.30
C TYR A 37 -9.83 -1.25 -9.37
N LYS A 38 -10.84 -0.87 -10.16
CA LYS A 38 -10.67 0.10 -11.26
C LYS A 38 -10.15 1.45 -10.78
N GLY A 39 -10.49 1.87 -9.56
CA GLY A 39 -9.99 3.13 -8.98
C GLY A 39 -8.49 3.12 -8.71
N THR A 40 -7.87 1.94 -8.57
CA THR A 40 -6.43 1.80 -8.35
C THR A 40 -5.62 2.27 -9.55
N LYS A 41 -6.10 2.02 -10.77
CA LYS A 41 -5.39 2.43 -11.99
C LYS A 41 -5.13 3.93 -12.03
N LYS A 42 -6.12 4.75 -11.66
CA LYS A 42 -5.99 6.21 -11.65
C LYS A 42 -4.98 6.70 -10.61
N ALA A 43 -4.95 6.07 -9.43
CA ALA A 43 -3.98 6.38 -8.40
C ALA A 43 -2.55 5.97 -8.82
N GLN A 44 -2.41 4.80 -9.45
CA GLN A 44 -1.14 4.34 -10.00
C GLN A 44 -0.61 5.31 -11.07
N GLU A 45 -1.47 5.74 -11.99
CA GLU A 45 -1.09 6.72 -13.01
C GLU A 45 -0.64 8.07 -12.43
N GLU A 46 -1.25 8.54 -11.34
CA GLU A 46 -0.82 9.76 -10.64
C GLU A 46 0.55 9.57 -9.97
N TYR A 47 0.74 8.43 -9.31
CA TYR A 47 2.02 8.06 -8.71
C TYR A 47 3.14 8.02 -9.77
N ASP A 48 2.92 7.28 -10.85
CA ASP A 48 3.90 7.10 -11.93
C ASP A 48 4.25 8.44 -12.59
N ARG A 49 3.27 9.34 -12.77
CA ARG A 49 3.53 10.70 -13.25
C ARG A 49 4.44 11.47 -12.31
N GLN A 50 4.24 11.37 -11.01
CA GLN A 50 5.06 12.08 -10.03
C GLN A 50 6.48 11.49 -9.97
N VAL A 51 6.61 10.17 -10.02
CA VAL A 51 7.90 9.47 -10.12
C VAL A 51 8.66 9.91 -11.37
N ALA A 52 8.01 9.90 -12.53
CA ALA A 52 8.63 10.33 -13.79
C ALA A 52 9.14 11.78 -13.73
N LYS A 53 8.42 12.69 -13.06
CA LYS A 53 8.89 14.07 -12.83
C LYS A 53 10.16 14.11 -12.00
N TRP A 54 10.23 13.34 -10.92
CA TRP A 54 11.45 13.28 -10.10
C TRP A 54 12.61 12.65 -10.86
N GLU A 55 12.37 11.60 -11.64
CA GLU A 55 13.42 11.01 -12.51
C GLU A 55 13.96 12.04 -13.50
N GLN A 56 13.09 12.81 -14.16
CA GLN A 56 13.51 13.88 -15.06
C GLN A 56 14.33 14.96 -14.34
N GLN A 57 13.90 15.39 -13.16
CA GLN A 57 14.62 16.38 -12.34
C GLN A 57 16.00 15.86 -11.91
N GLY A 58 16.08 14.62 -11.43
CA GLY A 58 17.35 13.99 -11.04
C GLY A 58 18.30 13.85 -12.22
N ASN A 59 17.79 13.41 -13.38
CA ASN A 59 18.58 13.29 -14.61
C ASN A 59 19.12 14.63 -15.09
N LEU A 60 18.35 15.71 -14.96
CA LEU A 60 18.81 17.06 -15.30
C LEU A 60 19.96 17.50 -14.38
N LEU A 61 19.79 17.36 -13.06
CA LEU A 61 20.84 17.71 -12.08
C LEU A 61 22.12 16.91 -12.30
N GLN A 62 22.01 15.61 -12.60
CA GLN A 62 23.16 14.77 -12.93
C GLN A 62 23.88 15.25 -14.20
N LYS A 63 23.13 15.60 -15.25
CA LYS A 63 23.72 16.13 -16.50
C LYS A 63 24.42 17.47 -16.29
N GLU A 64 23.82 18.38 -15.53
CA GLU A 64 24.43 19.67 -15.18
C GLU A 64 25.74 19.47 -14.41
N LEU A 65 25.74 18.60 -13.40
CA LEU A 65 26.93 18.29 -12.60
C LEU A 65 28.03 17.65 -13.46
N ALA A 66 27.68 16.71 -14.34
CA ALA A 66 28.62 16.06 -15.25
C ALA A 66 29.25 17.06 -16.24
N ALA A 67 28.48 18.02 -16.74
CA ALA A 67 29.00 19.06 -17.64
C ALA A 67 30.00 19.99 -16.92
N ILE A 68 29.76 20.33 -15.65
CA ILE A 68 30.73 21.13 -14.85
C ILE A 68 31.99 20.30 -14.61
N LYS A 69 31.85 19.02 -14.26
CA LYS A 69 32.98 18.11 -14.06
C LYS A 69 33.84 18.00 -15.31
N GLU A 70 33.23 17.83 -16.48
CA GLU A 70 33.94 17.76 -17.76
C GLU A 70 34.72 19.05 -18.06
N LYS A 71 34.16 20.22 -17.76
CA LYS A 71 34.87 21.51 -17.89
C LYS A 71 36.08 21.59 -16.96
N LEU A 72 35.93 21.18 -15.71
CA LEU A 72 37.03 21.11 -14.75
C LEU A 72 38.14 20.18 -15.24
N ASP A 73 37.79 18.98 -15.72
CA ASP A 73 38.77 17.97 -16.14
C ASP A 73 39.52 18.37 -17.43
N LYS A 74 38.81 18.97 -18.42
CA LYS A 74 39.39 19.29 -19.74
C LYS A 74 40.07 20.65 -19.82
N GLN A 75 39.62 21.64 -19.05
CA GLN A 75 40.05 23.04 -19.23
C GLN A 75 40.95 23.52 -18.10
N VAL A 76 41.18 22.75 -17.04
CA VAL A 76 41.95 23.17 -15.84
C VAL A 76 43.32 23.77 -16.15
N LEU A 77 44.02 23.27 -17.17
CA LEU A 77 45.36 23.74 -17.55
C LEU A 77 45.33 25.07 -18.31
N MET A 78 44.16 25.50 -18.80
CA MET A 78 43.95 26.72 -19.59
C MET A 78 43.21 27.82 -18.79
N LEU A 79 42.67 27.50 -17.62
CA LEU A 79 41.90 28.43 -16.80
C LEU A 79 42.81 29.23 -15.85
N SER A 80 42.42 30.47 -15.54
CA SER A 80 43.00 31.21 -14.42
C SER A 80 42.60 30.57 -13.08
N ASP A 81 43.40 30.81 -12.04
CA ASP A 81 43.11 30.31 -10.68
C ASP A 81 41.73 30.79 -10.17
N GLU A 82 41.35 32.03 -10.51
CA GLU A 82 40.04 32.58 -10.17
C GLU A 82 38.92 31.79 -10.87
N LYS A 83 39.06 31.55 -12.18
CA LYS A 83 38.02 30.82 -12.93
C LYS A 83 37.90 29.36 -12.51
N LYS A 84 39.02 28.75 -12.12
CA LYS A 84 39.04 27.41 -11.53
C LYS A 84 38.25 27.36 -10.22
N ARG A 85 38.51 28.30 -9.31
CA ARG A 85 37.78 28.38 -8.02
C ARG A 85 36.27 28.58 -8.21
N GLU A 86 35.87 29.40 -9.19
CA GLU A 86 34.44 29.57 -9.52
C GLU A 86 33.78 28.25 -9.95
N LEU A 87 34.42 27.50 -10.86
CA LEU A 87 33.89 26.21 -11.33
C LEU A 87 33.87 25.15 -10.23
N GLU A 88 34.88 25.12 -9.36
CA GLU A 88 34.90 24.22 -8.19
C GLU A 88 33.75 24.56 -7.21
N ALA A 89 33.48 25.84 -6.97
CA ALA A 89 32.35 26.27 -6.16
C ALA A 89 31.00 25.91 -6.81
N GLU A 90 30.87 26.08 -8.13
CA GLU A 90 29.69 25.69 -8.89
C GLU A 90 29.45 24.17 -8.83
N TYR A 91 30.52 23.38 -9.01
CA TYR A 91 30.48 21.92 -8.89
C TYR A 91 30.00 21.50 -7.50
N ASN A 92 30.61 22.03 -6.44
CA ASN A 92 30.25 21.69 -5.06
C ASN A 92 28.79 22.06 -4.75
N LYS A 93 28.33 23.21 -5.25
CA LYS A 93 26.93 23.63 -5.13
C LYS A 93 25.99 22.63 -5.82
N LYS A 94 26.29 22.25 -7.07
CA LYS A 94 25.46 21.30 -7.84
C LYS A 94 25.48 19.88 -7.27
N ASP A 95 26.61 19.43 -6.74
CA ASP A 95 26.73 18.15 -6.05
C ASP A 95 25.85 18.13 -4.78
N MET A 96 25.84 19.24 -4.03
CA MET A 96 24.98 19.39 -2.85
C MET A 96 23.49 19.45 -3.22
N GLU A 97 23.13 20.16 -4.29
CA GLU A 97 21.76 20.19 -4.83
C GLU A 97 21.28 18.77 -5.20
N LEU A 98 22.11 18.00 -5.91
CA LEU A 98 21.78 16.62 -6.29
C LEU A 98 21.61 15.71 -5.07
N LYS A 99 22.53 15.77 -4.10
CA LYS A 99 22.43 14.98 -2.86
C LYS A 99 21.18 15.32 -2.06
N THR A 100 20.86 16.60 -1.93
CA THR A 100 19.65 17.07 -1.25
C THR A 100 18.40 16.62 -1.97
N PHE A 101 18.41 16.67 -3.31
CA PHE A 101 17.30 16.16 -4.13
C PHE A 101 17.08 14.66 -3.90
N ILE A 102 18.15 13.86 -3.93
CA ILE A 102 18.08 12.42 -3.73
C ILE A 102 17.53 12.10 -2.33
N ASP A 103 18.03 12.75 -1.27
CA ASP A 103 17.54 12.52 0.09
C ASP A 103 16.07 12.95 0.26
N ARG A 104 15.69 14.11 -0.30
CA ARG A 104 14.30 14.59 -0.27
C ARG A 104 13.33 13.62 -0.93
N VAL A 105 13.69 13.05 -2.08
CA VAL A 105 12.79 12.15 -2.83
C VAL A 105 12.85 10.71 -2.32
N TYR A 106 14.06 10.17 -2.19
CA TYR A 106 14.31 8.74 -1.94
C TYR A 106 14.77 8.42 -0.51
N GLY A 107 14.92 9.42 0.36
CA GLY A 107 15.28 9.21 1.76
C GLY A 107 14.22 8.39 2.52
N ARG A 108 14.56 7.99 3.75
CA ARG A 108 13.70 7.12 4.58
C ARG A 108 12.31 7.69 4.88
N LYS A 109 12.16 9.01 4.79
CA LYS A 109 10.89 9.75 4.91
C LYS A 109 10.68 10.66 3.70
N GLY A 110 11.24 10.25 2.56
CA GLY A 110 11.24 11.04 1.34
C GLY A 110 9.86 11.12 0.69
N GLU A 111 9.76 12.03 -0.27
CA GLU A 111 8.52 12.31 -0.97
C GLU A 111 7.95 11.07 -1.67
N LEU A 112 8.79 10.15 -2.14
CA LEU A 112 8.37 8.90 -2.80
C LEU A 112 7.46 8.03 -1.93
N ILE A 113 7.79 7.89 -0.64
CA ILE A 113 7.02 7.10 0.31
C ILE A 113 5.71 7.82 0.61
N SER A 114 5.78 9.13 0.90
CA SER A 114 4.59 9.92 1.22
C SER A 114 3.61 10.02 0.04
N GLU A 115 4.10 10.06 -1.20
CA GLU A 115 3.24 10.09 -2.38
C GLU A 115 2.55 8.74 -2.56
N ASN A 116 3.27 7.63 -2.35
CA ASN A 116 2.66 6.30 -2.37
C ASN A 116 1.54 6.17 -1.32
N GLU A 117 1.77 6.65 -0.10
CA GLU A 117 0.74 6.66 0.95
C GLU A 117 -0.45 7.57 0.61
N LYS A 118 -0.18 8.75 0.04
CA LYS A 118 -1.20 9.72 -0.37
C LYS A 118 -2.13 9.17 -1.45
N VAL A 119 -1.60 8.44 -2.43
CA VAL A 119 -2.41 7.87 -3.52
C VAL A 119 -3.09 6.56 -3.11
N SER A 120 -2.41 5.69 -2.35
CA SER A 120 -2.92 4.36 -2.00
C SER A 120 -3.82 4.38 -0.76
N GLY A 121 -3.59 5.30 0.19
CA GLY A 121 -4.33 5.42 1.43
C GLY A 121 -5.85 5.51 1.26
N PRO A 122 -6.38 6.41 0.41
CA PRO A 122 -7.81 6.51 0.16
C PRO A 122 -8.42 5.21 -0.39
N ILE A 123 -7.69 4.51 -1.26
CA ILE A 123 -8.13 3.21 -1.82
C ILE A 123 -8.18 2.15 -0.73
N ILE A 124 -7.15 2.06 0.11
CA ILE A 124 -7.10 1.12 1.24
C ILE A 124 -8.27 1.37 2.19
N GLN A 125 -8.61 2.63 2.48
CA GLN A 125 -9.77 2.97 3.30
C GLN A 125 -11.10 2.54 2.67
N LEU A 126 -11.26 2.75 1.36
CA LEU A 126 -12.45 2.30 0.62
C LEU A 126 -12.59 0.78 0.64
N ILE A 127 -11.49 0.04 0.41
CA ILE A 127 -11.47 -1.42 0.48
C ILE A 127 -11.87 -1.90 1.88
N ARG A 128 -11.27 -1.34 2.93
CA ARG A 128 -11.61 -1.69 4.32
C ARG A 128 -13.09 -1.43 4.62
N LYS A 129 -13.63 -0.30 4.15
CA LYS A 129 -15.04 0.02 4.32
C LYS A 129 -15.94 -1.01 3.61
N ALA A 130 -15.62 -1.37 2.36
CA ALA A 130 -16.36 -2.37 1.61
C ALA A 130 -16.32 -3.75 2.28
N ILE A 131 -15.15 -4.18 2.76
CA ILE A 131 -15.00 -5.43 3.52
C ILE A 131 -15.92 -5.42 4.75
N ASN A 132 -15.89 -4.33 5.54
CA ASN A 132 -16.70 -4.23 6.76
C ASN A 132 -18.21 -4.25 6.45
N GLU A 133 -18.66 -3.52 5.43
CA GLU A 133 -20.07 -3.47 5.05
C GLU A 133 -20.58 -4.85 4.61
N ILE A 134 -19.81 -5.57 3.77
CA ILE A 134 -20.15 -6.92 3.32
C ILE A 134 -20.12 -7.91 4.48
N ALA A 135 -19.09 -7.85 5.34
CA ALA A 135 -18.95 -8.75 6.47
C ALA A 135 -20.12 -8.64 7.45
N LEU A 136 -20.53 -7.40 7.78
CA LEU A 136 -21.68 -7.15 8.65
C LEU A 136 -22.99 -7.62 8.00
N GLN A 137 -23.18 -7.37 6.70
CA GLN A 137 -24.37 -7.80 5.98
C GLN A 137 -24.52 -9.33 5.94
N GLU A 138 -23.40 -10.06 5.90
CA GLU A 138 -23.38 -11.54 5.83
C GLU A 138 -23.18 -12.23 7.18
N GLY A 139 -23.16 -11.44 8.27
CA GLY A 139 -23.05 -11.92 9.63
C GLY A 139 -21.74 -12.63 9.92
N TYR A 140 -20.61 -12.13 9.40
CA TYR A 140 -19.28 -12.60 9.81
C TYR A 140 -18.82 -11.81 11.03
N ASP A 141 -18.22 -12.53 11.98
CA ASP A 141 -17.65 -11.94 13.20
C ASP A 141 -16.23 -11.45 12.97
N MET A 142 -15.53 -12.05 12.00
CA MET A 142 -14.15 -11.72 11.68
C MET A 142 -13.86 -11.91 10.18
N VAL A 143 -13.04 -11.01 9.64
CA VAL A 143 -12.44 -11.18 8.30
C VAL A 143 -10.93 -11.18 8.45
N VAL A 144 -10.27 -12.20 7.89
CA VAL A 144 -8.81 -12.31 7.89
C VAL A 144 -8.26 -12.02 6.50
N ASP A 145 -7.23 -11.20 6.44
CA ASP A 145 -6.53 -10.91 5.18
C ASP A 145 -5.36 -11.88 4.97
N ARG A 146 -5.47 -12.73 3.96
CA ARG A 146 -4.43 -13.71 3.62
C ARG A 146 -3.22 -13.09 2.92
N ALA A 147 -3.34 -11.89 2.37
CA ALA A 147 -2.23 -11.19 1.74
C ALA A 147 -1.14 -10.78 2.75
N THR A 148 -1.45 -10.78 4.05
CA THR A 148 -0.51 -10.48 5.14
C THR A 148 0.55 -11.56 5.36
N GLY A 149 0.34 -12.77 4.84
CA GLY A 149 1.20 -13.93 5.11
C GLY A 149 1.00 -14.60 6.48
N ALA A 150 0.15 -14.04 7.34
CA ALA A 150 -0.17 -14.64 8.64
C ALA A 150 -1.06 -15.89 8.53
N VAL A 151 -1.80 -16.03 7.43
CA VAL A 151 -2.68 -17.18 7.17
C VAL A 151 -1.99 -18.14 6.22
N VAL A 152 -1.63 -19.34 6.71
CA VAL A 152 -0.92 -20.36 5.93
C VAL A 152 -1.87 -21.23 5.10
N PHE A 153 -3.09 -21.43 5.60
CA PHE A 153 -4.11 -22.25 4.94
C PHE A 153 -5.50 -21.66 5.18
N TRP A 154 -6.33 -21.72 4.15
CA TRP A 154 -7.75 -21.41 4.21
C TRP A 154 -8.47 -22.33 3.23
N LYS A 155 -9.73 -22.66 3.54
CA LYS A 155 -10.59 -23.31 2.56
C LYS A 155 -11.22 -22.26 1.65
N LYS A 156 -11.82 -22.65 0.53
CA LYS A 156 -12.38 -21.71 -0.45
C LYS A 156 -13.67 -21.04 0.03
N GLU A 157 -14.38 -21.65 0.98
CA GLU A 157 -15.61 -21.12 1.53
C GLU A 157 -15.35 -19.81 2.30
N ASN A 158 -16.33 -18.91 2.28
CA ASN A 158 -16.25 -17.60 2.94
C ASN A 158 -15.14 -16.67 2.40
N ASP A 159 -14.68 -16.91 1.16
CA ASP A 159 -13.84 -15.96 0.42
C ASP A 159 -14.70 -14.77 -0.06
N LEU A 160 -14.42 -13.59 0.49
CA LEU A 160 -15.12 -12.35 0.12
C LEU A 160 -14.39 -11.55 -0.97
N THR A 161 -13.22 -12.01 -1.45
CA THR A 161 -12.35 -11.25 -2.38
C THR A 161 -13.11 -10.74 -3.61
N GLN A 162 -13.74 -11.65 -4.37
CA GLN A 162 -14.47 -11.27 -5.59
C GLN A 162 -15.68 -10.39 -5.28
N LYS A 163 -16.38 -10.67 -4.18
CA LYS A 163 -17.56 -9.94 -3.77
C LYS A 163 -17.25 -8.49 -3.40
N VAL A 164 -16.15 -8.27 -2.67
CA VAL A 164 -15.63 -6.93 -2.36
C VAL A 164 -15.23 -6.22 -3.64
N LEU A 165 -14.55 -6.92 -4.55
CA LEU A 165 -14.13 -6.34 -5.82
C LEU A 165 -15.33 -5.90 -6.68
N ASP A 166 -16.35 -6.75 -6.79
CA ASP A 166 -17.58 -6.43 -7.52
C ASP A 166 -18.32 -5.26 -6.86
N TYR A 167 -18.39 -5.24 -5.53
CA TYR A 167 -19.00 -4.14 -4.78
C TYR A 167 -18.32 -2.79 -5.04
N LEU A 168 -16.99 -2.78 -5.08
CA LEU A 168 -16.20 -1.57 -5.36
C LEU A 168 -16.35 -1.10 -6.82
N ASN A 169 -16.51 -2.02 -7.77
CA ASN A 169 -16.54 -1.72 -9.20
C ASN A 169 -17.95 -1.44 -9.77
N ASN A 170 -19.01 -1.78 -9.03
CA ASN A 170 -20.41 -1.62 -9.43
C ASN A 170 -21.12 -0.44 -8.75
N ARG A 171 -20.37 0.37 -8.00
CA ARG A 171 -20.80 1.68 -7.48
C ARG A 171 -20.20 2.79 -8.33
#